data_AF-A0A920J3V8-F1
#
_entry.id   AF-A0A920J3V8-F1
#
_cell.length_a   1.000
_cell.length_b   1.000
_cell.length_c   1.000
_cell.angle_alpha   90.00
_cell.angle_beta   90.00
_cell.angle_gamma   90.00
#
_symmetry.space_group_name_H-M   'P 1'
#
loop_
_entity.id
_entity.type
_entity.pdbx_description
1 polymer ?
#
loop_
_entity_poly.entity_id
_entity_poly.type
_entity_poly.pdbx_seq_one_letter_code
_entity_poly.pdbx_strand_id
1 'polypeptide(L)'
;MGPIVFFGIGGSQLAPSFLYESLMTHLEQEVIFITGSDPDEFNEKLKGKDLSECLYIVVSKSFSTIETLDAYKKVTNLKFLKSTYAITASSLEAKKIGIPEENVLEFNQDTGGRFSVWSSVNFLLPLLLGEGSYNDFLEGGNLVDKEILEKEEESLILNLSIQDIFYNNVLGAQTNLILNYDWRLRSFCKYAQQIEMESNGKRVDLEGNKIHHESSAVVWGGYGPESQHSFFQQIYQGKKKLQYLYYCINKR
;
A
#
# COMPACT_ATOMS: atom_id res chain seq x y z
N MET A 1 16.47 -8.78 16.26
CA MET A 1 15.87 -7.55 16.83
C MET A 1 14.52 -7.94 17.41
N GLY A 2 13.98 -7.22 18.39
CA GLY A 2 12.60 -7.46 18.83
C GLY A 2 11.59 -7.12 17.72
N PRO A 3 10.28 -7.28 17.96
CA PRO A 3 9.26 -6.97 16.97
C PRO A 3 9.34 -5.52 16.47
N ILE A 4 9.02 -5.30 15.20
CA ILE A 4 8.86 -3.95 14.64
C ILE A 4 7.38 -3.57 14.74
N VAL A 5 7.06 -2.47 15.40
CA VAL A 5 5.70 -1.91 15.45
C VAL A 5 5.62 -0.75 14.47
N PHE A 6 4.84 -0.94 13.41
CA PHE A 6 4.71 -0.03 12.28
C PHE A 6 3.37 0.71 12.36
N PHE A 7 3.40 2.03 12.51
CA PHE A 7 2.21 2.88 12.52
C PHE A 7 2.06 3.60 11.18
N GLY A 8 0.91 3.43 10.54
CA GLY A 8 0.57 4.12 9.31
C GLY A 8 -0.81 3.73 8.81
N ILE A 9 -1.40 4.56 7.95
CA ILE A 9 -2.71 4.31 7.36
C ILE A 9 -2.69 4.66 5.86
N GLY A 10 -3.55 4.00 5.07
CA GLY A 10 -3.64 4.22 3.63
C GLY A 10 -2.30 3.93 2.94
N GLY A 11 -1.79 4.89 2.17
CA GLY A 11 -0.59 4.68 1.35
C GLY A 11 0.67 4.46 2.19
N SER A 12 0.67 4.98 3.43
CA SER A 12 1.74 4.80 4.40
C SER A 12 1.81 3.38 4.97
N GLN A 13 0.82 2.51 4.74
CA GLN A 13 0.76 1.16 5.30
C GLN A 13 0.38 0.08 4.29
N LEU A 14 -0.53 0.35 3.35
CA LEU A 14 -1.00 -0.63 2.37
C LEU A 14 0.15 -1.17 1.51
N ALA A 15 1.02 -0.28 1.02
CA ALA A 15 2.22 -0.67 0.26
C ALA A 15 3.23 -1.44 1.15
N PRO A 16 3.70 -0.89 2.30
CA PRO A 16 4.63 -1.60 3.17
C PRO A 16 4.15 -2.99 3.63
N SER A 17 2.87 -3.11 4.00
CA SER A 17 2.30 -4.40 4.41
C SER A 17 2.20 -5.38 3.25
N PHE A 18 1.75 -4.93 2.08
CA PHE A 18 1.73 -5.76 0.88
C PHE A 18 3.13 -6.30 0.54
N LEU A 19 4.16 -5.46 0.59
CA LEU A 19 5.53 -5.89 0.31
C LEU A 19 6.11 -6.80 1.39
N TYR A 20 5.82 -6.54 2.67
CA TYR A 20 6.19 -7.45 3.76
C TYR A 20 5.61 -8.85 3.53
N GLU A 21 4.32 -8.93 3.22
CA GLU A 21 3.64 -10.20 2.92
C GLU A 21 4.14 -10.89 1.64
N SER A 22 4.60 -10.10 0.67
CA SER A 22 5.02 -10.60 -0.64
C SER A 22 6.47 -11.08 -0.67
N LEU A 23 7.36 -10.34 -0.01
CA LEU A 23 8.81 -10.48 -0.17
C LEU A 23 9.51 -10.97 1.10
N MET A 24 8.93 -10.77 2.29
CA MET A 24 9.64 -10.91 3.57
C MET A 24 9.13 -12.06 4.45
N THR A 25 8.17 -12.85 3.97
CA THR A 25 7.55 -13.95 4.75
C THR A 25 8.49 -15.12 5.09
N HIS A 26 9.66 -15.18 4.47
CA HIS A 26 10.70 -16.16 4.79
C HIS A 26 11.63 -15.71 5.93
N LEU A 27 11.48 -14.47 6.40
CA LEU A 27 12.25 -13.93 7.52
C LEU A 27 11.55 -14.22 8.85
N GLU A 28 12.32 -14.42 9.91
CA GLU A 28 11.81 -14.58 11.27
C GLU A 28 11.39 -13.26 11.93
N GLN A 29 11.75 -12.11 11.33
CA GLN A 29 11.45 -10.80 11.88
C GLN A 29 9.95 -10.48 11.80
N GLU A 30 9.33 -10.36 12.97
CA GLU A 30 7.94 -9.97 13.11
C GLU A 30 7.76 -8.46 12.88
N VAL A 31 6.78 -8.10 12.04
CA VAL A 31 6.33 -6.72 11.82
C VAL A 31 4.85 -6.62 12.13
N ILE A 32 4.51 -5.76 13.08
CA ILE A 32 3.16 -5.54 13.58
C ILE A 32 2.66 -4.20 13.04
N PHE A 33 1.75 -4.25 12.07
CA PHE A 33 1.14 -3.04 11.50
C PHE A 33 -0.06 -2.59 12.35
N ILE A 34 -0.03 -1.36 12.84
CA ILE A 34 -1.14 -0.67 13.52
C ILE A 34 -1.69 0.39 12.58
N THR A 35 -2.98 0.27 12.24
CA THR A 35 -3.61 1.04 11.17
C THR A 35 -4.43 2.22 11.67
N GLY A 36 -4.80 2.25 12.95
CA GLY A 36 -5.49 3.40 13.50
C GLY A 36 -5.52 3.46 15.03
N SER A 37 -6.38 4.36 15.52
CA SER A 37 -6.48 4.72 16.93
C SER A 37 -7.42 3.83 17.76
N ASP A 38 -7.98 2.79 17.15
CA ASP A 38 -8.83 1.80 17.81
C ASP A 38 -8.00 0.97 18.82
N PRO A 39 -8.29 1.05 20.13
CA PRO A 39 -7.56 0.31 21.14
C PRO A 39 -7.61 -1.20 20.97
N ASP A 40 -8.69 -1.75 20.42
CA ASP A 40 -8.80 -3.21 20.28
C ASP A 40 -7.76 -3.73 19.28
N GLU A 41 -7.49 -2.99 18.19
CA GLU A 41 -6.47 -3.35 17.21
C GLU A 41 -5.09 -3.49 17.86
N PHE A 42 -4.60 -2.44 18.53
CA PHE A 42 -3.24 -2.46 19.07
C PHE A 42 -3.13 -3.28 20.35
N ASN A 43 -4.17 -3.36 21.18
CA ASN A 43 -4.14 -4.21 22.37
C ASN A 43 -4.10 -5.70 21.99
N GLU A 44 -4.83 -6.11 20.95
CA GLU A 44 -4.79 -7.50 20.46
C GLU A 44 -3.45 -7.82 19.81
N LYS A 45 -3.00 -6.97 18.87
CA LYS A 45 -1.76 -7.20 18.12
C LYS A 45 -0.49 -7.15 18.98
N LEU A 46 -0.48 -6.35 20.04
CA LEU A 46 0.67 -6.21 20.95
C LEU A 46 0.57 -7.07 22.20
N LYS A 47 -0.46 -7.92 22.29
CA LYS A 47 -0.67 -8.78 23.46
C LYS A 47 0.55 -9.68 23.71
N GLY A 48 1.10 -9.59 24.92
CA GLY A 48 2.24 -10.39 25.35
C GLY A 48 3.60 -9.93 24.78
N LYS A 49 3.67 -8.79 24.10
CA LYS A 49 4.93 -8.21 23.61
C LYS A 49 5.54 -7.31 24.68
N ASP A 50 6.86 -7.38 24.85
CA ASP A 50 7.60 -6.40 25.63
C ASP A 50 7.91 -5.17 24.75
N LEU A 51 7.20 -4.07 25.00
CA LEU A 51 7.36 -2.82 24.27
C LEU A 51 8.76 -2.21 24.39
N SER A 52 9.55 -2.57 25.41
CA SER A 52 10.92 -2.08 25.56
C SER A 52 11.92 -2.74 24.62
N GLU A 53 11.59 -3.90 24.05
CA GLU A 53 12.42 -4.63 23.09
C GLU A 53 12.04 -4.31 21.62
N CYS A 54 10.94 -3.61 21.41
CA CYS A 54 10.42 -3.28 20.07
C CYS A 54 11.19 -2.13 19.41
N LEU A 55 11.25 -2.19 18.07
CA LEU A 55 11.56 -1.04 17.23
C LEU A 55 10.25 -0.40 16.74
N TYR A 56 10.19 0.92 16.66
CA TYR A 56 9.00 1.64 16.21
C TYR A 56 9.25 2.35 14.89
N ILE A 57 8.29 2.27 13.98
CA ILE A 57 8.30 3.01 12.72
C ILE A 57 6.99 3.78 12.62
N VAL A 58 7.06 5.10 12.46
CA VAL A 58 5.89 5.98 12.33
C VAL A 58 5.93 6.63 10.95
N VAL A 59 4.95 6.30 10.11
CA VAL A 59 4.88 6.78 8.73
C VAL A 59 3.68 7.70 8.56
N SER A 60 3.96 8.98 8.32
CA SER A 60 2.94 9.98 8.04
C SER A 60 3.55 11.13 7.25
N LYS A 61 3.05 11.34 6.03
CA LYS A 61 3.56 12.37 5.12
C LYS A 61 3.58 13.76 5.75
N SER A 62 2.46 14.18 6.35
CA SER A 62 2.34 15.48 7.03
C SER A 62 2.82 15.44 8.48
N PHE A 63 3.10 14.24 9.01
CA PHE A 63 3.33 13.99 10.43
C PHE A 63 2.27 14.63 11.33
N SER A 64 1.02 14.58 10.88
CA SER A 64 -0.15 15.12 11.59
C SER A 64 -1.39 14.23 11.47
N THR A 65 -1.26 13.07 10.82
CA THR A 65 -2.34 12.08 10.70
C THR A 65 -2.78 11.62 12.09
N ILE A 66 -4.04 11.89 12.43
CA ILE A 66 -4.57 11.70 13.78
C ILE A 66 -4.52 10.22 14.15
N GLU A 67 -5.02 9.35 13.27
CA GLU A 67 -5.08 7.91 13.47
C GLU A 67 -3.69 7.33 13.77
N THR A 68 -2.69 7.68 12.96
CA THR A 68 -1.31 7.21 13.12
C THR A 68 -0.65 7.72 14.40
N LEU A 69 -0.72 9.04 14.67
CA LEU A 69 0.00 9.63 15.79
C LEU A 69 -0.67 9.36 17.14
N ASP A 70 -2.00 9.31 17.17
CA ASP A 70 -2.74 8.96 18.38
C ASP A 70 -2.47 7.50 18.78
N ALA A 71 -2.48 6.58 17.81
CA ALA A 71 -2.09 5.18 18.04
C ALA A 71 -0.66 5.07 18.59
N TYR A 72 0.31 5.73 17.93
CA TYR A 72 1.69 5.75 18.40
C TYR A 72 1.82 6.29 19.83
N LYS A 73 1.15 7.40 20.15
CA LYS A 73 1.15 7.98 21.50
C LYS A 73 0.52 7.06 22.53
N LYS A 74 -0.63 6.44 22.23
CA LYS A 74 -1.32 5.52 23.13
C LYS A 74 -0.49 4.27 23.43
N VAL A 75 0.14 3.69 22.40
CA VAL A 75 0.97 2.49 22.55
C VAL A 75 2.28 2.80 23.29
N THR A 76 3.00 3.85 22.89
CA THR A 76 4.36 4.09 23.38
C THR A 76 4.44 5.01 24.59
N ASN A 77 3.37 5.79 24.84
CA ASN A 77 3.39 6.93 25.76
C ASN A 77 4.60 7.86 25.55
N LEU A 78 5.09 7.93 24.29
CA LEU A 78 6.29 8.67 23.89
C LEU A 78 7.58 8.30 24.66
N LYS A 79 7.66 7.10 25.25
CA LYS A 79 8.82 6.65 26.03
C LYS A 79 9.96 6.10 25.17
N PHE A 80 9.67 5.67 23.94
CA PHE A 80 10.61 4.90 23.10
C PHE A 80 11.20 5.71 21.94
N LEU A 81 11.26 7.04 22.05
CA LEU A 81 11.67 7.94 20.96
C LEU A 81 13.03 7.59 20.32
N LYS A 82 14.00 7.10 21.11
CA LYS A 82 15.32 6.68 20.59
C LYS A 82 15.26 5.43 19.72
N SER A 83 14.26 4.58 19.92
CA SER A 83 13.99 3.37 19.13
C SER A 83 12.88 3.61 18.09
N THR A 84 12.51 4.87 17.84
CA THR A 84 11.50 5.25 16.86
C THR A 84 12.16 5.86 15.63
N TYR A 85 11.81 5.35 14.46
CA TYR A 85 12.05 5.98 13.16
C TYR A 85 10.79 6.70 12.68
N ALA A 86 10.95 7.93 12.20
CA ALA A 86 9.88 8.69 11.57
C ALA A 86 10.12 8.79 10.06
N ILE A 87 9.13 8.42 9.27
CA ILE A 87 9.17 8.54 7.82
C ILE A 87 8.13 9.58 7.38
N THR A 88 8.59 10.71 6.86
CA THR A 88 7.74 11.89 6.69
C THR A 88 8.28 12.89 5.67
N ALA A 89 7.42 13.74 5.11
CA ALA A 89 7.83 14.94 4.37
C ALA A 89 7.87 16.18 5.29
N SER A 90 7.59 16.04 6.58
CA SER A 90 7.50 17.11 7.58
C SER A 90 8.43 16.82 8.78
N SER A 91 9.74 16.75 8.53
CA SER A 91 10.73 16.34 9.53
C SER A 91 10.74 17.21 10.79
N LEU A 92 10.43 18.51 10.66
CA LEU A 92 10.31 19.42 11.81
C LEU A 92 9.27 18.93 12.83
N GLU A 93 8.14 18.38 12.39
CA GLU A 93 7.10 17.88 13.29
C GLU A 93 7.52 16.61 14.02
N ALA A 94 8.27 15.72 13.37
CA ALA A 94 8.86 14.55 14.01
C ALA A 94 9.92 14.92 15.06
N LYS A 95 10.79 15.89 14.73
CA LYS A 95 11.80 16.39 15.66
C LYS A 95 11.17 17.10 16.87
N LYS A 96 10.07 17.85 16.67
CA LYS A 96 9.34 18.54 17.77
C LYS A 96 8.82 17.59 18.84
N ILE A 97 8.44 16.36 18.50
CA ILE A 97 8.01 15.36 19.49
C ILE A 97 9.18 14.60 20.14
N GLY A 98 10.42 14.90 19.73
CA GLY A 98 11.65 14.36 20.32
C GLY A 98 12.22 13.12 19.65
N ILE A 99 11.79 12.77 18.43
CA ILE A 99 12.44 11.72 17.64
C ILE A 99 13.84 12.22 17.21
N PRO A 100 14.92 11.45 17.43
CA PRO A 100 16.27 11.84 17.03
C PRO A 100 16.37 12.16 15.54
N GLU A 101 17.16 13.16 15.17
CA GLU A 101 17.28 13.61 13.78
C GLU A 101 17.78 12.51 12.85
N GLU A 102 18.72 11.69 13.32
CA GLU A 102 19.25 10.53 12.62
C GLU A 102 18.21 9.42 12.36
N ASN A 103 17.09 9.46 13.08
CA ASN A 103 15.98 8.52 12.90
C ASN A 103 14.83 9.10 12.07
N VAL A 104 14.97 10.32 11.55
CA VAL A 104 13.98 10.93 10.65
C VAL A 104 14.39 10.71 9.21
N LEU A 105 13.62 9.90 8.49
CA LEU A 105 13.80 9.62 7.07
C LEU A 105 12.82 10.45 6.26
N GLU A 106 13.35 11.35 5.44
CA GLU A 106 12.53 12.25 4.64
C GLU A 106 12.12 11.63 3.30
N PHE A 107 11.03 12.12 2.73
CA PHE A 107 10.70 11.92 1.31
C PHE A 107 10.03 13.17 0.75
N ASN A 108 9.99 13.27 -0.58
CA ASN A 108 9.49 14.45 -1.27
C ASN A 108 8.02 14.73 -0.92
N GLN A 109 7.71 15.99 -0.57
CA GLN A 109 6.35 16.45 -0.29
C GLN A 109 5.40 16.31 -1.49
N ASP A 110 5.91 16.22 -2.72
CA ASP A 110 5.10 16.03 -3.92
C ASP A 110 4.73 14.55 -4.14
N THR A 111 5.39 13.61 -3.46
CA THR A 111 5.06 12.19 -3.56
C THR A 111 3.67 11.91 -2.98
N GLY A 112 2.72 11.52 -3.84
CA GLY A 112 1.37 11.14 -3.41
C GLY A 112 1.39 9.89 -2.52
N GLY A 113 0.55 9.85 -1.48
CA GLY A 113 0.58 8.77 -0.48
C GLY A 113 0.45 7.37 -1.08
N ARG A 114 -0.51 7.16 -1.97
CA ARG A 114 -0.73 5.86 -2.66
C ARG A 114 0.38 5.48 -3.67
N PHE A 115 1.22 6.43 -4.07
CA PHE A 115 2.39 6.23 -4.93
C PHE A 115 3.73 6.23 -4.17
N SER A 116 3.69 6.33 -2.84
CA SER A 116 4.90 6.46 -2.01
C SER A 116 5.66 5.16 -1.80
N VAL A 117 5.21 4.05 -2.38
CA VAL A 117 5.90 2.74 -2.37
C VAL A 117 7.37 2.84 -2.85
N TRP A 118 7.70 3.82 -3.68
CA TRP A 118 9.07 3.99 -4.19
C TRP A 118 9.95 4.88 -3.32
N SER A 119 9.44 5.36 -2.17
CA SER A 119 10.14 6.26 -1.26
C SER A 119 10.55 5.59 0.05
N SER A 120 11.09 6.37 0.99
CA SER A 120 11.42 5.93 2.34
C SER A 120 10.23 5.34 3.11
N VAL A 121 8.98 5.52 2.65
CA VAL A 121 7.79 4.82 3.19
C VAL A 121 8.01 3.30 3.25
N ASN A 122 8.76 2.74 2.31
CA ASN A 122 9.11 1.32 2.28
C ASN A 122 10.44 0.99 2.98
N PHE A 123 10.78 1.71 4.05
CA PHE A 123 11.98 1.49 4.85
C PHE A 123 12.19 0.03 5.32
N LEU A 124 11.11 -0.76 5.44
CA LEU A 124 11.22 -2.19 5.75
C LEU A 124 12.05 -2.97 4.71
N LEU A 125 12.04 -2.58 3.43
CA LEU A 125 12.83 -3.23 2.39
C LEU A 125 14.33 -3.18 2.69
N PRO A 126 14.98 -2.00 2.75
CA PRO A 126 16.41 -1.95 3.05
C PRO A 126 16.71 -2.43 4.48
N LEU A 127 15.80 -2.25 5.43
CA LEU A 127 15.99 -2.71 6.81
C LEU A 127 16.06 -4.24 6.93
N LEU A 128 15.21 -4.97 6.19
CA LEU A 128 15.05 -6.42 6.36
C LEU A 128 15.70 -7.25 5.25
N LEU A 129 15.79 -6.73 4.03
CA LEU A 129 16.36 -7.40 2.87
C LEU A 129 17.68 -6.77 2.37
N GLY A 130 18.10 -5.67 3.00
CA GLY A 130 19.31 -4.93 2.64
C GLY A 130 19.13 -4.01 1.45
N GLU A 131 20.07 -3.09 1.30
CA GLU A 131 20.07 -2.04 0.27
C GLU A 131 20.05 -2.60 -1.16
N GLY A 132 20.75 -3.72 -1.41
CA GLY A 132 20.74 -4.38 -2.72
C GLY A 132 19.34 -4.77 -3.18
N SER A 133 18.56 -5.40 -2.31
CA SER A 133 17.17 -5.78 -2.61
C SER A 133 16.25 -4.56 -2.81
N TYR A 134 16.53 -3.45 -2.10
CA TYR A 134 15.81 -2.20 -2.31
C TYR A 134 16.14 -1.59 -3.68
N ASN A 135 17.41 -1.60 -4.09
CA ASN A 135 17.82 -1.12 -5.41
C ASN A 135 17.24 -1.98 -6.55
N ASP A 136 17.22 -3.31 -6.39
CA ASP A 136 16.57 -4.23 -7.36
C ASP A 136 15.07 -3.94 -7.49
N PHE A 137 14.40 -3.64 -6.37
CA PHE A 137 12.99 -3.24 -6.36
C PHE A 137 12.75 -1.93 -7.14
N LEU A 138 13.59 -0.92 -6.90
CA LEU A 138 13.52 0.36 -7.62
C LEU A 138 13.82 0.21 -9.12
N GLU A 139 14.81 -0.61 -9.48
CA GLU A 139 15.15 -0.88 -10.88
C GLU A 139 13.99 -1.58 -11.59
N GLY A 140 13.32 -2.54 -10.93
CA GLY A 140 12.13 -3.19 -11.46
C GLY A 140 11.01 -2.19 -11.82
N GLY A 141 10.76 -1.19 -10.97
CA GLY A 141 9.84 -0.09 -11.29
C GLY A 141 10.35 0.77 -12.45
N ASN A 142 11.63 1.13 -12.43
CA ASN A 142 12.23 1.98 -13.46
C ASN A 142 12.21 1.34 -14.87
N LEU A 143 12.32 0.01 -14.95
CA LEU A 143 12.20 -0.72 -16.21
C LEU A 143 10.80 -0.54 -16.83
N VAL A 144 9.74 -0.59 -16.02
CA VAL A 144 8.36 -0.37 -16.48
C VAL A 144 8.13 1.09 -16.85
N ASP A 145 8.66 2.03 -16.07
CA ASP A 145 8.59 3.46 -16.39
C ASP A 145 9.25 3.78 -17.74
N LYS A 146 10.45 3.23 -17.99
CA LYS A 146 11.15 3.39 -19.28
C LYS A 146 10.36 2.77 -20.43
N GLU A 147 9.78 1.58 -20.24
CA GLU A 147 8.97 0.94 -21.28
C GLU A 147 7.81 1.84 -21.72
N ILE A 148 7.08 2.43 -20.78
CA ILE A 148 5.96 3.34 -21.09
C ILE A 148 6.47 4.61 -21.78
N LEU A 149 7.53 5.24 -21.27
CA LEU A 149 8.02 6.52 -21.78
C LEU A 149 8.68 6.41 -23.17
N GLU A 150 9.30 5.27 -23.48
CA GLU A 150 10.03 5.07 -24.74
C GLU A 150 9.21 4.34 -25.80
N LYS A 151 8.26 3.47 -25.39
CA LYS A 151 7.50 2.58 -26.28
C LYS A 151 6.02 2.51 -25.90
N GLU A 152 5.41 3.67 -25.68
CA GLU A 152 4.02 3.79 -25.23
C GLU A 152 3.03 2.93 -26.04
N GLU A 153 3.11 2.97 -27.38
CA GLU A 153 2.17 2.24 -28.27
C GLU A 153 2.26 0.70 -28.14
N GLU A 154 3.41 0.18 -27.70
CA GLU A 154 3.63 -1.25 -27.49
C GLU A 154 3.43 -1.65 -26.02
N SER A 155 3.24 -0.68 -25.12
CA SER A 155 3.23 -0.92 -23.68
C SER A 155 2.04 -1.77 -23.26
N LEU A 156 2.33 -2.84 -22.52
CA LEU A 156 1.29 -3.64 -21.88
C LEU A 156 0.43 -2.79 -20.91
N ILE A 157 1.04 -1.81 -20.25
CA ILE A 157 0.37 -0.96 -19.26
C ILE A 157 -0.66 -0.05 -19.93
N LEU A 158 -0.32 0.53 -21.09
CA LEU A 158 -1.29 1.30 -21.88
C LEU A 158 -2.45 0.41 -22.34
N ASN A 159 -2.16 -0.79 -22.85
CA ASN A 159 -3.18 -1.73 -23.30
C ASN A 159 -4.14 -2.14 -22.16
N LEU A 160 -3.63 -2.38 -20.95
CA LEU A 160 -4.45 -2.64 -19.77
C LEU A 160 -5.32 -1.43 -19.41
N SER A 161 -4.79 -0.21 -19.52
CA SER A 161 -5.53 1.02 -19.24
C SER A 161 -6.66 1.26 -20.26
N ILE A 162 -6.39 0.99 -21.55
CA ILE A 162 -7.39 1.04 -22.62
C ILE A 162 -8.48 -0.02 -22.39
N GLN A 163 -8.08 -1.24 -21.98
CA GLN A 163 -9.03 -2.28 -21.61
C GLN A 163 -9.96 -1.80 -20.50
N ASP A 164 -9.42 -1.25 -19.41
CA ASP A 164 -10.20 -0.74 -18.28
C ASP A 164 -11.23 0.31 -18.72
N ILE A 165 -10.80 1.30 -19.53
CA ILE A 165 -11.68 2.33 -20.08
C ILE A 165 -12.76 1.72 -20.98
N PHE A 166 -12.39 0.76 -21.84
CA PHE A 166 -13.34 0.12 -22.75
C PHE A 166 -14.41 -0.67 -21.98
N TYR A 167 -14.02 -1.48 -21.01
CA TYR A 167 -14.98 -2.24 -20.21
C TYR A 167 -15.89 -1.32 -19.39
N ASN A 168 -15.34 -0.29 -18.76
CA ASN A 168 -16.10 0.64 -17.93
C ASN A 168 -17.04 1.54 -18.77
N ASN A 169 -16.48 2.28 -19.73
CA ASN A 169 -17.19 3.34 -20.45
C ASN A 169 -17.97 2.84 -21.67
N VAL A 170 -17.57 1.74 -22.31
CA VAL A 170 -18.24 1.21 -23.51
C VAL A 170 -19.13 0.01 -23.18
N LEU A 171 -18.62 -0.95 -22.41
CA LEU A 171 -19.41 -2.14 -22.06
C LEU A 171 -20.29 -1.96 -20.82
N GLY A 172 -20.07 -0.91 -20.03
CA GLY A 172 -20.83 -0.59 -18.82
C GLY A 172 -20.51 -1.49 -17.63
N ALA A 173 -19.29 -2.02 -17.56
CA ALA A 173 -18.82 -2.79 -16.40
C ALA A 173 -18.55 -1.83 -15.24
N GLN A 174 -19.23 -2.02 -14.11
CA GLN A 174 -19.13 -1.08 -12.97
C GLN A 174 -17.96 -1.41 -12.02
N THR A 175 -17.33 -2.56 -12.21
CA THR A 175 -16.32 -3.09 -11.28
C THR A 175 -15.21 -3.83 -12.00
N ASN A 176 -14.00 -3.70 -11.46
CA ASN A 176 -12.82 -4.44 -11.89
C ASN A 176 -12.42 -5.44 -10.80
N LEU A 177 -12.44 -6.72 -11.15
CA LEU A 177 -12.10 -7.81 -10.25
C LEU A 177 -10.61 -8.17 -10.39
N ILE A 178 -9.87 -8.11 -9.29
CA ILE A 178 -8.45 -8.51 -9.20
C ILE A 178 -8.36 -9.81 -8.40
N LEU A 179 -7.90 -10.88 -9.05
CA LEU A 179 -7.70 -12.18 -8.40
C LEU A 179 -6.25 -12.61 -8.48
N ASN A 180 -5.61 -12.86 -7.34
CA ASN A 180 -4.24 -13.35 -7.28
C ASN A 180 -4.22 -14.85 -6.89
N TYR A 181 -3.46 -15.67 -7.62
CA TYR A 181 -3.30 -17.10 -7.31
C TYR A 181 -1.95 -17.42 -6.64
N ASP A 182 -1.12 -16.43 -6.36
CA ASP A 182 0.03 -16.55 -5.45
C ASP A 182 -0.34 -16.03 -4.06
N TRP A 183 -0.21 -16.87 -3.03
CA TRP A 183 -0.46 -16.53 -1.62
C TRP A 183 0.33 -15.30 -1.15
N ARG A 184 1.54 -15.10 -1.69
CA ARG A 184 2.37 -13.93 -1.36
C ARG A 184 1.69 -12.62 -1.74
N LEU A 185 0.90 -12.63 -2.81
CA LEU A 185 0.21 -11.45 -3.33
C LEU A 185 -1.21 -11.25 -2.78
N ARG A 186 -1.61 -11.97 -1.72
CA ARG A 186 -3.00 -11.96 -1.18
C ARG A 186 -3.54 -10.58 -0.81
N SER A 187 -2.67 -9.64 -0.44
CA SER A 187 -3.06 -8.26 -0.12
C SER A 187 -2.90 -7.29 -1.28
N PHE A 188 -2.49 -7.74 -2.47
CA PHE A 188 -2.31 -6.87 -3.64
C PHE A 188 -3.59 -6.12 -3.99
N CYS A 189 -4.75 -6.79 -3.96
CA CYS A 189 -6.03 -6.14 -4.25
C CYS A 189 -6.32 -4.97 -3.28
N LYS A 190 -5.97 -5.09 -1.99
CA LYS A 190 -6.17 -4.01 -1.01
C LYS A 190 -5.30 -2.80 -1.33
N TYR A 191 -4.07 -3.03 -1.77
CA TYR A 191 -3.18 -1.96 -2.21
C TYR A 191 -3.69 -1.31 -3.51
N ALA A 192 -4.03 -2.11 -4.52
CA ALA A 192 -4.55 -1.64 -5.81
C ALA A 192 -5.86 -0.84 -5.68
N GLN A 193 -6.74 -1.20 -4.74
CA GLN A 193 -7.96 -0.44 -4.44
C GLN A 193 -7.66 1.02 -4.14
N GLN A 194 -6.65 1.30 -3.31
CA GLN A 194 -6.29 2.66 -2.99
C GLN A 194 -5.69 3.38 -4.20
N ILE A 195 -4.78 2.72 -4.93
CA ILE A 195 -4.16 3.31 -6.12
C ILE A 195 -5.23 3.74 -7.12
N GLU A 196 -6.17 2.85 -7.45
CA GLU A 196 -7.18 3.12 -8.46
C GLU A 196 -8.29 4.04 -7.97
N MET A 197 -8.99 3.63 -6.91
CA MET A 197 -10.24 4.30 -6.53
C MET A 197 -9.98 5.68 -5.93
N GLU A 198 -8.88 5.88 -5.21
CA GLU A 198 -8.51 7.20 -4.66
C GLU A 198 -7.90 8.13 -5.74
N SER A 199 -7.25 7.57 -6.78
CA SER A 199 -6.75 8.37 -7.91
C SER A 199 -7.86 8.79 -8.84
N ASN A 200 -8.66 7.83 -9.29
CA ASN A 200 -9.50 7.94 -10.47
C ASN A 200 -11.00 8.05 -10.11
N GLY A 201 -11.39 7.79 -8.86
CA GLY A 201 -12.77 7.96 -8.37
C GLY A 201 -13.18 9.42 -8.24
N LYS A 202 -13.30 10.13 -9.37
CA LYS A 202 -13.52 11.57 -9.46
C LYS A 202 -14.80 11.88 -10.22
N ARG A 203 -15.27 13.12 -10.09
CA ARG A 203 -16.49 13.65 -10.73
C ARG A 203 -16.27 14.98 -11.48
N VAL A 204 -15.03 15.44 -11.52
CA VAL A 204 -14.60 16.72 -12.11
C VAL A 204 -13.31 16.46 -12.89
N ASP A 205 -13.18 17.06 -14.06
CA ASP A 205 -11.97 17.00 -14.88
C ASP A 205 -10.91 18.03 -14.43
N LEU A 206 -9.82 18.13 -15.20
CA LEU A 206 -8.70 19.03 -14.92
C LEU A 206 -9.04 20.51 -15.10
N GLU A 207 -10.10 20.82 -15.85
CA GLU A 207 -10.57 22.19 -16.11
C GLU A 207 -11.60 22.65 -15.08
N GLY A 208 -12.03 21.76 -14.17
CA GLY A 208 -13.03 22.04 -13.15
C GLY A 208 -14.46 21.77 -13.60
N ASN A 209 -14.67 21.17 -14.77
CA ASN A 209 -16.00 20.84 -15.25
C ASN A 209 -16.48 19.49 -14.72
N LYS A 210 -17.79 19.36 -14.52
CA LYS A 210 -18.39 18.08 -14.14
C LYS A 210 -18.28 17.09 -15.30
N ILE A 211 -17.75 15.90 -15.04
CA ILE A 211 -17.71 14.83 -16.04
C ILE A 211 -19.07 14.14 -16.19
N HIS A 212 -19.37 13.69 -17.41
CA HIS A 212 -20.60 12.96 -17.76
C HIS A 212 -20.35 11.50 -18.17
N HIS A 213 -19.08 11.10 -18.26
CA HIS A 213 -18.65 9.72 -18.46
C HIS A 213 -18.28 9.07 -17.10
N GLU A 214 -18.22 7.74 -17.08
CA GLU A 214 -17.76 6.98 -15.91
C GLU A 214 -16.27 7.21 -15.66
N SER A 215 -15.85 7.34 -14.40
CA SER A 215 -14.45 7.53 -14.03
C SER A 215 -13.78 6.19 -13.67
N SER A 216 -13.51 5.92 -12.40
CA SER A 216 -12.95 4.63 -11.95
C SER A 216 -14.06 3.62 -11.65
N ALA A 217 -13.87 2.38 -12.11
CA ALA A 217 -14.67 1.24 -11.69
C ALA A 217 -14.35 0.87 -10.23
N VAL A 218 -15.31 0.22 -9.55
CA VAL A 218 -15.05 -0.31 -8.20
C VAL A 218 -14.06 -1.46 -8.29
N VAL A 219 -12.89 -1.33 -7.65
CA VAL A 219 -11.89 -2.39 -7.58
C VAL A 219 -12.16 -3.30 -6.39
N TRP A 220 -12.16 -4.61 -6.61
CA TRP A 220 -12.38 -5.60 -5.56
C TRP A 220 -11.77 -6.95 -5.94
N GLY A 221 -11.70 -7.87 -4.98
CA GLY A 221 -11.17 -9.22 -5.19
C GLY A 221 -10.30 -9.68 -4.02
N GLY A 222 -9.31 -10.51 -4.31
CA GLY A 222 -8.46 -11.13 -3.30
C GLY A 222 -7.80 -12.43 -3.77
N TYR A 223 -7.46 -13.29 -2.81
CA TYR A 223 -6.82 -14.56 -3.08
C TYR A 223 -7.77 -15.51 -3.83
N GLY A 224 -7.35 -15.94 -5.02
CA GLY A 224 -8.16 -16.67 -5.99
C GLY A 224 -8.82 -17.91 -5.42
N PRO A 225 -8.08 -18.84 -4.79
CA PRO A 225 -8.66 -20.06 -4.20
C PRO A 225 -9.73 -19.78 -3.14
N GLU A 226 -9.56 -18.79 -2.26
CA GLU A 226 -10.62 -18.41 -1.30
C GLU A 226 -11.81 -17.76 -2.00
N SER A 227 -11.53 -16.88 -2.96
CA SER A 227 -12.54 -16.14 -3.72
C SER A 227 -13.45 -17.07 -4.54
N GLN A 228 -12.88 -18.16 -5.07
CA GLN A 228 -13.60 -19.23 -5.79
C GLN A 228 -14.75 -19.84 -4.98
N HIS A 229 -14.61 -19.87 -3.65
CA HIS A 229 -15.61 -20.42 -2.75
C HIS A 229 -16.43 -19.35 -2.01
N SER A 230 -16.28 -18.08 -2.38
CA SER A 230 -16.98 -16.94 -1.77
C SER A 230 -17.98 -16.31 -2.73
N PHE A 231 -17.50 -15.70 -3.82
CA PHE A 231 -18.32 -14.85 -4.69
C PHE A 231 -18.32 -15.25 -6.17
N PHE A 232 -17.67 -16.36 -6.54
CA PHE A 232 -17.63 -16.83 -7.94
C PHE A 232 -18.99 -17.20 -8.52
N GLN A 233 -19.95 -17.57 -7.67
CA GLN A 233 -21.34 -17.75 -8.08
C GLN A 233 -21.91 -16.49 -8.76
N GLN A 234 -21.62 -15.30 -8.20
CA GLN A 234 -22.05 -14.02 -8.77
C GLN A 234 -21.32 -13.72 -10.08
N ILE A 235 -20.06 -14.14 -10.23
CA ILE A 235 -19.28 -13.93 -11.46
C ILE A 235 -19.85 -14.77 -12.61
N TYR A 236 -20.14 -16.05 -12.36
CA TYR A 236 -20.58 -16.96 -13.42
C TYR A 236 -22.07 -16.93 -13.74
N GLN A 237 -22.92 -16.71 -12.73
CA GLN A 237 -24.37 -16.80 -12.89
C GLN A 237 -25.11 -15.50 -12.50
N GLY A 238 -24.40 -14.49 -12.01
CA GLY A 238 -24.96 -13.18 -11.74
C GLY A 238 -25.25 -12.39 -13.02
N LYS A 239 -26.05 -11.34 -12.88
CA LYS A 239 -26.45 -10.47 -14.01
C LYS A 239 -25.59 -9.23 -14.20
N LYS A 240 -24.62 -8.98 -13.29
CA LYS A 240 -23.75 -7.81 -13.35
C LYS A 240 -22.62 -8.06 -14.33
N LYS A 241 -22.32 -7.09 -15.19
CA LYS A 241 -21.12 -7.10 -16.02
C LYS A 241 -19.91 -6.74 -15.17
N LEU A 242 -18.86 -7.54 -15.27
CA LEU A 242 -17.62 -7.41 -14.52
C LEU A 242 -16.46 -7.49 -15.49
N GLN A 243 -15.44 -6.65 -15.29
CA GLN A 243 -14.11 -6.92 -15.83
C GLN A 243 -13.33 -7.75 -14.81
N TYR A 244 -12.45 -8.63 -15.27
CA TYR A 244 -11.61 -9.44 -14.40
C TYR A 244 -10.16 -9.50 -14.90
N LEU A 245 -9.22 -9.40 -13.97
CA LEU A 245 -7.78 -9.57 -14.14
C LEU A 245 -7.30 -10.67 -13.20
N TYR A 246 -6.59 -11.64 -13.78
CA TYR A 246 -6.03 -12.78 -13.05
C TYR A 246 -4.51 -12.67 -13.01
N TYR A 247 -3.96 -12.65 -11.79
CA TYR A 247 -2.52 -12.65 -11.55
C TYR A 247 -2.06 -14.03 -11.10
N CYS A 248 -1.20 -14.64 -11.92
CA CYS A 248 -0.56 -15.92 -11.63
C CYS A 248 0.95 -15.76 -11.78
N ILE A 249 1.72 -16.09 -10.74
CA ILE A 249 3.17 -16.20 -10.84
C ILE A 249 3.50 -17.67 -11.08
N ASN A 250 4.19 -17.97 -12.19
CA ASN A 250 4.73 -19.30 -12.42
C ASN A 250 5.93 -19.52 -11.49
N LYS A 251 5.75 -20.33 -10.45
CA LYS A 251 6.85 -20.73 -9.55
C LYS A 251 7.59 -21.89 -10.20
N ARG A 252 8.81 -21.62 -10.69
CA ARG A 252 9.76 -22.67 -11.03
C ARG A 252 10.31 -23.31 -9.76
#